data_AF-A0A922XBR2-F1
#
_entry.id   AF-A0A922XBR2-F1
#
_cell.length_a   1.000
_cell.length_b   1.000
_cell.length_c   1.000
_cell.angle_alpha   90.00
_cell.angle_beta   90.00
_cell.angle_gamma   90.00
#
_symmetry.space_group_name_H-M   'P 1'
#
loop_
_entity.id
_entity.type
_entity.pdbx_description
1 polymer ?
#
loop_
_entity_poly.entity_id
_entity_poly.type
_entity_poly.pdbx_seq_one_letter_code
_entity_poly.pdbx_strand_id
1 'polypeptide(L)'
;EGELGWFWRQCVRLPLRFKIRKLVTSLIKAGERDGGIEARPGLWRYCGWRDGKPHGWIAAPPPRLWPATYHQKFVVIDGERAVLGGLDLDERRWDDRRHRQRADQTWHDISALVEGAAVADVGRHFATLWNRELPRFRAVVAEWTDGLTKRLALEPLSDAAPPPVRDQHIGDATVQIARTWSCKSTSPWAKGPIPYVRELMAAHRAVILSARRLLYVEAQFFRSPEAAGWVMQALRDSPELRVIILVANAPEEVAFEGQVDNPAHRHGEYLQTRALGRLIKVADGRLAVFSLAKQERVRTSEAQFEEQRGSAYGAGLIHIHSKLLIADDAACLLSSANI
;
A
#
# COMPACT_ATOMS: atom_id res chain seq x y z
N GLU A 1 -1.11 -4.80 15.85
CA GLU A 1 -2.39 -5.28 16.48
C GLU A 1 -3.51 -5.33 15.42
N GLY A 2 -4.60 -6.10 15.60
CA GLY A 2 -5.71 -6.12 14.63
C GLY A 2 -6.08 -7.48 14.05
N GLU A 3 -6.10 -8.53 14.89
CA GLU A 3 -6.58 -9.83 14.43
C GLU A 3 -8.08 -9.84 14.18
N LEU A 4 -8.52 -10.82 13.41
CA LEU A 4 -9.91 -11.28 13.44
C LEU A 4 -10.37 -11.59 14.86
N GLY A 5 -11.64 -11.31 15.12
CA GLY A 5 -12.35 -11.72 16.33
C GLY A 5 -12.32 -13.23 16.52
N TRP A 6 -12.47 -13.67 17.77
CA TRP A 6 -12.37 -15.07 18.16
C TRP A 6 -13.26 -16.00 17.32
N PHE A 7 -14.52 -15.63 17.07
CA PHE A 7 -15.47 -16.45 16.32
C PHE A 7 -14.96 -16.75 14.90
N TRP A 8 -14.61 -15.71 14.14
CA TRP A 8 -14.11 -15.86 12.78
C TRP A 8 -12.80 -16.65 12.72
N ARG A 9 -11.92 -16.46 13.72
CA ARG A 9 -10.71 -17.28 13.84
C ARG A 9 -11.03 -18.76 13.99
N GLN A 10 -12.06 -19.14 14.74
CA GLN A 10 -12.46 -20.55 14.84
C GLN A 10 -13.01 -21.08 13.51
N CYS A 11 -13.84 -20.31 12.81
CA CYS A 11 -14.39 -20.70 11.51
C CYS A 11 -13.30 -20.99 10.47
N VAL A 12 -12.24 -20.18 10.42
CA VAL A 12 -11.15 -20.36 9.43
C VAL A 12 -9.98 -21.21 9.95
N ARG A 13 -10.02 -21.66 11.21
CA ARG A 13 -8.87 -22.29 11.88
C ARG A 13 -8.33 -23.51 11.14
N LEU A 14 -9.21 -24.44 10.78
CA LEU A 14 -8.83 -25.69 10.13
C LEU A 14 -8.35 -25.45 8.69
N PRO A 15 -9.10 -24.75 7.81
CA PRO A 15 -8.62 -24.43 6.47
C PRO A 15 -7.28 -23.70 6.47
N LEU A 16 -7.12 -22.72 7.37
CA LEU A 16 -5.88 -21.95 7.47
C LEU A 16 -4.71 -22.84 7.92
N ARG A 17 -4.94 -23.74 8.90
CA ARG A 17 -3.93 -24.70 9.33
C ARG A 17 -3.47 -25.62 8.20
N PHE A 18 -4.39 -26.12 7.37
CA PHE A 18 -4.03 -26.93 6.20
C PHE A 18 -3.21 -26.14 5.18
N LYS A 19 -3.60 -24.89 4.90
CA LYS A 19 -2.85 -24.01 3.98
C LYS A 19 -1.44 -23.72 4.49
N ILE A 20 -1.29 -23.36 5.77
CA ILE A 20 0.02 -23.07 6.36
C ILE A 20 0.88 -24.35 6.39
N ARG A 21 0.31 -25.52 6.73
CA ARG A 21 1.05 -26.80 6.68
C ARG A 21 1.59 -27.11 5.29
N LYS A 22 0.77 -26.89 4.24
CA LYS A 22 1.20 -27.09 2.85
C LYS A 22 2.31 -26.12 2.47
N LEU A 23 2.15 -24.84 2.81
CA LEU A 23 3.14 -23.80 2.54
C LEU A 23 4.48 -24.10 3.23
N VAL A 24 4.47 -24.37 4.53
CA VAL A 24 5.68 -24.66 5.31
C VAL A 24 6.37 -25.93 4.79
N THR A 25 5.63 -27.02 4.58
CA THR A 25 6.21 -28.25 4.01
C THR A 25 6.84 -28.00 2.63
N SER A 26 6.22 -27.17 1.80
CA SER A 26 6.74 -26.81 0.49
C SER A 26 8.03 -26.00 0.59
N LEU A 27 8.07 -25.01 1.48
CA LEU A 27 9.24 -24.16 1.70
C LEU A 27 10.43 -24.95 2.26
N ILE A 28 10.18 -25.90 3.18
CA ILE A 28 11.23 -26.79 3.70
C ILE A 28 11.83 -27.64 2.57
N LYS A 29 10.99 -28.17 1.68
CA LYS A 29 11.44 -29.01 0.55
C LYS A 29 12.19 -28.22 -0.53
N ALA A 30 11.79 -26.96 -0.77
CA ALA A 30 12.40 -26.12 -1.80
C ALA A 30 13.82 -25.65 -1.45
N GLY A 31 14.20 -25.70 -0.16
CA GLY A 31 15.49 -25.22 0.32
C GLY A 31 15.62 -23.70 0.24
N GLU A 32 16.83 -23.22 -0.08
CA GLU A 32 17.17 -21.78 -0.12
C GLU A 32 16.69 -21.03 -1.39
N ARG A 33 16.01 -21.71 -2.33
CA ARG A 33 15.46 -21.00 -3.51
C ARG A 33 14.46 -19.95 -3.04
N ASP A 34 14.70 -18.69 -3.40
CA ASP A 34 13.92 -17.52 -2.96
C ASP A 34 13.90 -17.34 -1.42
N GLY A 35 15.05 -17.56 -0.78
CA GLY A 35 15.26 -17.39 0.67
C GLY A 35 14.55 -18.41 1.56
N GLY A 36 13.73 -19.31 1.01
CA GLY A 36 13.12 -20.43 1.72
C GLY A 36 12.30 -20.04 2.96
N ILE A 37 12.18 -20.97 3.91
CA ILE A 37 11.50 -20.68 5.19
C ILE A 37 12.28 -19.66 6.03
N GLU A 38 13.60 -19.57 5.86
CA GLU A 38 14.49 -18.64 6.59
C GLU A 38 14.19 -17.18 6.27
N ALA A 39 13.77 -16.83 5.06
CA ALA A 39 13.32 -15.47 4.75
C ALA A 39 11.89 -15.15 5.26
N ARG A 40 11.22 -16.08 5.95
CA ARG A 40 9.79 -16.01 6.31
C ARG A 40 9.55 -16.15 7.81
N PRO A 41 10.07 -15.22 8.63
CA PRO A 41 9.98 -15.20 10.08
C PRO A 41 8.59 -15.54 10.65
N GLY A 42 7.52 -15.00 10.06
CA GLY A 42 6.15 -15.25 10.51
C GLY A 42 5.70 -16.71 10.51
N LEU A 43 6.40 -17.58 9.76
CA LEU A 43 6.10 -19.01 9.63
C LEU A 43 6.96 -19.91 10.52
N TRP A 44 8.05 -19.39 11.11
CA TRP A 44 9.03 -20.21 11.84
C TRP A 44 8.43 -20.95 13.04
N ARG A 45 7.43 -20.35 13.71
CA ARG A 45 6.69 -20.98 14.82
C ARG A 45 5.95 -22.28 14.45
N TYR A 46 5.77 -22.52 13.15
CA TYR A 46 5.15 -23.74 12.64
C TYR A 46 6.19 -24.69 12.02
N CYS A 47 7.48 -24.43 12.25
CA CYS A 47 8.58 -25.22 11.75
C CYS A 47 9.41 -25.78 12.91
N GLY A 48 9.77 -27.06 12.83
CA GLY A 48 10.75 -27.66 13.73
C GLY A 48 12.16 -27.42 13.22
N TRP A 49 13.08 -27.12 14.13
CA TRP A 49 14.48 -26.81 13.83
C TRP A 49 15.40 -27.89 14.40
N ARG A 50 16.41 -28.31 13.62
CA ARG A 50 17.47 -29.25 14.04
C ARG A 50 18.78 -28.80 13.40
N ASP A 51 19.82 -28.63 14.22
CA ASP A 51 21.15 -28.18 13.78
C ASP A 51 21.10 -26.89 12.94
N GLY A 52 20.25 -25.95 13.33
CA GLY A 52 20.03 -24.68 12.61
C GLY A 52 19.22 -24.79 11.32
N LYS A 53 18.76 -25.99 10.94
CA LYS A 53 17.99 -26.22 9.70
C LYS A 53 16.52 -26.56 9.97
N PRO A 54 15.61 -26.11 9.11
CA PRO A 54 14.18 -26.44 9.21
C PRO A 54 13.93 -27.90 8.78
N HIS A 55 13.26 -28.71 9.61
CA HIS A 55 13.13 -30.16 9.38
C HIS A 55 11.68 -30.69 9.47
N GLY A 56 10.69 -29.88 9.85
CA GLY A 56 9.31 -30.38 9.91
C GLY A 56 8.25 -29.35 10.22
N TRP A 57 6.99 -29.78 10.21
CA TRP A 57 5.83 -28.96 10.56
C TRP A 57 5.46 -29.12 12.03
N ILE A 58 5.20 -28.00 12.71
CA ILE A 58 4.64 -27.95 14.07
C ILE A 58 3.21 -27.41 14.00
N ALA A 59 2.30 -28.14 14.66
CA ALA A 59 0.86 -27.87 14.61
C ALA A 59 0.37 -26.71 15.49
N ALA A 60 1.16 -26.32 16.49
CA ALA A 60 0.85 -25.30 17.47
C ALA A 60 1.87 -24.15 17.34
N PRO A 61 1.49 -22.90 17.66
CA PRO A 61 0.18 -22.46 18.15
C PRO A 61 -0.91 -22.42 17.06
N PRO A 62 -2.20 -22.20 17.39
CA PRO A 62 -3.23 -21.93 16.39
C PRO A 62 -2.87 -20.72 15.52
N PRO A 63 -3.24 -20.73 14.23
CA PRO A 63 -2.88 -19.64 13.35
C PRO A 63 -3.61 -18.35 13.69
N ARG A 64 -2.85 -17.26 13.68
CA ARG A 64 -3.36 -15.89 13.85
C ARG A 64 -3.51 -15.25 12.48
N LEU A 65 -4.58 -14.48 12.29
CA LEU A 65 -4.92 -13.86 11.02
C LEU A 65 -5.13 -12.35 11.20
N TRP A 66 -4.34 -11.57 10.49
CA TRP A 66 -4.41 -10.11 10.42
C TRP A 66 -4.88 -9.72 9.02
N PRO A 67 -6.12 -9.23 8.86
CA PRO A 67 -6.66 -8.87 7.55
C PRO A 67 -6.24 -7.46 7.09
N ALA A 68 -5.29 -6.84 7.77
CA ALA A 68 -4.77 -5.50 7.46
C ALA A 68 -3.25 -5.50 7.52
N THR A 69 -2.63 -4.64 6.72
CA THR A 69 -1.18 -4.50 6.57
C THR A 69 -0.73 -3.09 6.93
N TYR A 70 0.55 -2.93 7.27
CA TYR A 70 1.20 -1.63 7.20
C TYR A 70 1.53 -1.37 5.72
N HIS A 71 0.85 -0.39 5.12
CA HIS A 71 1.00 -0.07 3.69
C HIS A 71 1.75 1.23 3.42
N GLN A 72 2.16 1.94 4.47
CA GLN A 72 2.92 3.18 4.40
C GLN A 72 4.35 2.92 3.92
N LYS A 73 4.84 3.79 3.03
CA LYS A 73 6.23 3.80 2.58
C LYS A 73 6.82 5.16 2.90
N PHE A 74 7.84 5.14 3.74
CA PHE A 74 8.59 6.33 4.05
C PHE A 74 9.98 5.98 4.58
N VAL A 75 10.90 6.93 4.46
CA VAL A 75 12.20 6.92 5.13
C VAL A 75 12.39 8.25 5.86
N VAL A 76 13.01 8.19 7.04
CA VAL A 76 13.47 9.36 7.79
C VAL A 76 14.98 9.26 7.88
N ILE A 77 15.68 10.32 7.50
CA ILE A 77 17.14 10.40 7.44
C ILE A 77 17.57 11.42 8.49
N ASP A 78 18.29 10.94 9.51
CA ASP A 78 18.87 11.72 10.60
C ASP A 78 17.90 12.61 11.40
N GLY A 79 16.58 12.42 11.20
CA GLY A 79 15.55 13.31 11.74
C GLY A 79 15.42 14.65 11.00
N GLU A 80 16.13 14.83 9.88
CA GLU A 80 16.22 16.10 9.15
C GLU A 80 15.51 16.10 7.81
N ARG A 81 15.39 14.92 7.19
CA ARG A 81 14.74 14.73 5.90
C ARG A 81 13.81 13.52 5.96
N ALA A 82 12.71 13.59 5.24
CA ALA A 82 11.87 12.42 5.04
C ALA A 82 11.45 12.29 3.57
N VAL A 83 11.39 11.05 3.07
CA VAL A 83 10.75 10.76 1.79
C VAL A 83 9.50 9.94 2.06
N LEU A 84 8.37 10.33 1.47
CA LEU A 84 7.07 9.65 1.63
C LEU A 84 6.37 9.53 0.28
N GLY A 85 5.64 8.44 0.06
CA GLY A 85 4.87 8.26 -1.18
C GLY A 85 4.32 6.85 -1.38
N GLY A 86 4.10 6.49 -2.65
CA GLY A 86 3.62 5.17 -3.05
C GLY A 86 4.71 4.11 -3.23
N LEU A 87 5.99 4.50 -3.33
CA LEU A 87 7.08 3.62 -3.73
C LEU A 87 7.63 2.77 -2.57
N ASP A 88 7.56 1.45 -2.72
CA ASP A 88 8.34 0.50 -1.91
C ASP A 88 9.77 0.38 -2.45
N LEU A 89 10.73 -0.01 -1.58
CA LEU A 89 12.10 -0.32 -2.00
C LEU A 89 12.14 -1.72 -2.61
N ASP A 90 11.98 -1.79 -3.94
CA ASP A 90 11.92 -3.04 -4.68
C ASP A 90 12.33 -2.81 -6.15
N GLU A 91 13.16 -3.71 -6.70
CA GLU A 91 13.71 -3.58 -8.06
C GLU A 91 12.63 -3.46 -9.14
N ARG A 92 11.45 -4.10 -8.95
CA ARG A 92 10.33 -4.02 -9.89
C ARG A 92 9.74 -2.61 -9.98
N ARG A 93 9.93 -1.78 -8.96
CA ARG A 93 9.31 -0.44 -8.84
C ARG A 93 10.20 0.65 -9.43
N TRP A 94 11.42 0.31 -9.83
CA TRP A 94 12.31 1.22 -10.53
C TRP A 94 11.75 1.50 -11.92
N ASP A 95 11.59 2.78 -12.29
CA ASP A 95 11.31 3.22 -13.66
C ASP A 95 11.77 4.67 -13.86
N ASP A 96 11.84 5.10 -15.13
CA ASP A 96 12.07 6.50 -15.47
C ASP A 96 10.85 7.11 -16.18
N ARG A 97 10.84 8.44 -16.33
CA ARG A 97 9.75 9.19 -16.98
C ARG A 97 9.48 8.80 -18.45
N ARG A 98 10.35 7.97 -19.06
CA ARG A 98 10.21 7.52 -20.44
C ARG A 98 9.53 6.16 -20.52
N HIS A 99 9.39 5.43 -19.41
CA HIS A 99 8.71 4.13 -19.30
C HIS A 99 9.16 3.13 -20.39
N ARG A 100 10.48 3.02 -20.60
CA ARG A 100 11.08 2.20 -21.66
C ARG A 100 11.26 0.73 -21.31
N GLN A 101 10.91 0.35 -20.09
CA GLN A 101 10.96 -1.03 -19.63
C GLN A 101 9.93 -1.91 -20.34
N ARG A 102 9.99 -3.22 -20.10
CA ARG A 102 8.92 -4.14 -20.52
C ARG A 102 7.61 -3.73 -19.84
N ALA A 103 6.47 -3.91 -20.49
CA ALA A 103 5.17 -3.46 -19.99
C ALA A 103 4.88 -3.93 -18.55
N ASP A 104 5.20 -5.18 -18.22
CA ASP A 104 5.10 -5.78 -16.88
C ASP A 104 6.06 -5.22 -15.82
N GLN A 105 7.02 -4.39 -16.25
CA GLN A 105 8.04 -3.73 -15.44
C GLN A 105 7.90 -2.20 -15.44
N THR A 106 6.99 -1.63 -16.24
CA THR A 106 6.75 -0.19 -16.21
C THR A 106 5.95 0.20 -14.97
N TRP A 107 6.39 1.25 -14.28
CA TRP A 107 5.85 1.69 -13.00
C TRP A 107 5.79 3.22 -12.94
N HIS A 108 4.59 3.76 -12.73
CA HIS A 108 4.36 5.20 -12.57
C HIS A 108 3.91 5.47 -11.14
N ASP A 109 4.72 6.19 -10.38
CA ASP A 109 4.46 6.51 -8.98
C ASP A 109 5.16 7.82 -8.60
N ILE A 110 4.79 8.36 -7.44
CA ILE A 110 5.23 9.66 -6.96
C ILE A 110 5.63 9.53 -5.49
N SER A 111 6.72 10.23 -5.13
CA SER A 111 7.17 10.41 -3.75
C SER A 111 7.64 11.85 -3.57
N ALA A 112 7.52 12.37 -2.36
CA ALA A 112 7.96 13.72 -2.00
C ALA A 112 9.10 13.65 -0.99
N LEU A 113 10.13 14.48 -1.19
CA LEU A 113 11.10 14.83 -0.17
C LEU A 113 10.52 15.97 0.67
N VAL A 114 10.55 15.82 1.99
CA VAL A 114 10.10 16.80 2.97
C VAL A 114 11.26 17.17 3.88
N GLU A 115 11.43 18.48 4.11
CA GLU A 115 12.38 19.06 5.04
C GLU A 115 11.63 19.95 6.05
N GLY A 116 12.30 20.32 7.15
CA GLY A 116 11.74 21.21 8.17
C GLY A 116 10.85 20.50 9.19
N ALA A 117 10.01 21.28 9.87
CA ALA A 117 9.29 20.82 11.08
C ALA A 117 8.43 19.56 10.86
N ALA A 118 7.87 19.38 9.66
CA ALA A 118 7.07 18.21 9.31
C ALA A 118 7.83 16.88 9.41
N VAL A 119 9.16 16.88 9.29
CA VAL A 119 9.98 15.66 9.45
C VAL A 119 9.88 15.09 10.86
N ALA A 120 9.75 15.96 11.87
CA ALA A 120 9.57 15.53 13.25
C ALA A 120 8.29 14.70 13.42
N ASP A 121 7.22 15.03 12.68
CA ASP A 121 5.96 14.29 12.71
C ASP A 121 6.13 12.88 12.12
N VAL A 122 6.90 12.76 11.04
CA VAL A 122 7.25 11.46 10.42
C VAL A 122 8.11 10.62 11.37
N GLY A 123 9.11 11.23 12.00
CA GLY A 123 9.95 10.59 13.01
C GLY A 123 9.15 10.10 14.22
N ARG A 124 8.23 10.93 14.75
CA ARG A 124 7.33 10.54 15.85
C ARG A 124 6.40 9.39 15.44
N HIS A 125 5.89 9.39 14.21
CA HIS A 125 5.09 8.29 13.68
C HIS A 125 5.89 6.98 13.65
N PHE A 126 7.14 7.02 13.15
CA PHE A 126 8.02 5.85 13.15
C PHE A 126 8.31 5.34 14.56
N ALA A 127 8.71 6.22 15.49
CA ALA A 127 8.99 5.84 16.88
C ALA A 127 7.76 5.22 17.55
N THR A 128 6.57 5.77 17.31
CA THR A 128 5.30 5.22 17.80
C THR A 128 5.07 3.78 17.32
N LEU A 129 5.27 3.51 16.03
CA LEU A 129 5.11 2.19 15.45
C LEU A 129 6.17 1.20 15.95
N TRP A 130 7.42 1.64 15.98
CA TRP A 130 8.55 0.87 16.48
C TRP A 130 8.29 0.39 17.90
N ASN A 131 8.01 1.33 18.82
CA ASN A 131 7.78 1.03 20.23
C ASN A 131 6.56 0.13 20.43
N ARG A 132 5.53 0.27 19.60
CA ARG A 132 4.33 -0.57 19.68
C ARG A 132 4.56 -2.00 19.21
N GLU A 133 5.37 -2.23 18.18
CA GLU A 133 5.66 -3.58 17.67
C GLU A 133 6.85 -4.23 18.40
N LEU A 134 7.68 -3.46 19.10
CA LEU A 134 8.90 -3.93 19.76
C LEU A 134 8.67 -5.10 20.74
N PRO A 135 7.65 -5.12 21.63
CA PRO A 135 7.43 -6.27 22.52
C PRO A 135 7.15 -7.56 21.74
N ARG A 136 6.39 -7.47 20.65
CA ARG A 136 6.08 -8.61 19.79
C ARG A 136 7.31 -9.09 19.04
N PHE A 137 8.10 -8.15 18.52
CA PHE A 137 9.37 -8.45 17.89
C PHE A 137 10.31 -9.19 18.86
N ARG A 138 10.48 -8.68 20.08
CA ARG A 138 11.32 -9.29 21.12
C ARG A 138 10.85 -10.70 21.47
N ALA A 139 9.54 -10.94 21.59
CA ALA A 139 9.00 -12.28 21.84
C ALA A 139 9.34 -13.28 20.71
N VAL A 140 9.23 -12.82 19.46
CA VAL A 140 9.55 -13.62 18.27
C VAL A 140 11.06 -13.92 18.18
N VAL A 141 11.90 -12.92 18.41
CA VAL A 141 13.36 -13.12 18.42
C VAL A 141 13.77 -14.05 19.56
N ALA A 142 13.23 -13.88 20.76
CA ALA A 142 13.54 -14.75 21.89
C ALA A 142 13.23 -16.22 21.59
N GLU A 143 12.12 -16.52 20.92
CA GLU A 143 11.77 -17.86 20.45
C GLU A 143 12.82 -18.45 19.49
N TRP A 144 13.42 -17.62 18.63
CA TRP A 144 14.37 -18.09 17.60
C TRP A 144 15.82 -18.12 18.03
N THR A 145 16.19 -17.23 18.96
CA THR A 145 17.54 -17.16 19.49
C THR A 145 17.71 -17.99 20.75
N ASP A 146 16.70 -18.78 21.13
CA ASP A 146 16.80 -19.72 22.24
C ASP A 146 17.92 -20.74 21.97
N GLY A 147 18.90 -20.80 22.89
CA GLY A 147 20.12 -21.58 22.72
C GLY A 147 21.21 -20.98 21.81
N LEU A 148 21.01 -19.80 21.20
CA LEU A 148 22.03 -19.11 20.39
C LEU A 148 22.79 -18.06 21.22
N THR A 149 24.08 -17.86 20.92
CA THR A 149 24.93 -16.84 21.59
C THR A 149 24.72 -15.42 21.05
N LYS A 150 24.02 -15.25 19.92
CA LYS A 150 23.74 -13.95 19.31
C LYS A 150 22.33 -13.48 19.67
N ARG A 151 22.21 -12.28 20.26
CA ARG A 151 20.94 -11.61 20.57
C ARG A 151 20.77 -10.39 19.68
N LEU A 152 19.59 -10.23 19.09
CA LEU A 152 19.21 -8.96 18.46
C LEU A 152 18.51 -8.10 19.52
N ALA A 153 19.25 -7.17 20.12
CA ALA A 153 18.71 -6.22 21.09
C ALA A 153 18.29 -4.93 20.38
N LEU A 154 16.98 -4.76 20.19
CA LEU A 154 16.40 -3.51 19.74
C LEU A 154 15.83 -2.78 20.95
N GLU A 155 16.20 -1.51 21.15
CA GLU A 155 15.68 -0.66 22.22
C GLU A 155 14.49 0.20 21.75
N PRO A 156 13.62 0.65 22.67
CA PRO A 156 12.59 1.63 22.32
C PRO A 156 13.24 2.92 21.83
N LEU A 157 12.60 3.57 20.86
CA LEU A 157 13.01 4.87 20.35
C LEU A 157 12.37 5.97 21.20
N SER A 158 13.12 7.02 21.49
CA SER A 158 12.56 8.27 22.01
C SER A 158 11.75 8.98 20.92
N ASP A 159 10.93 9.93 21.33
CA ASP A 159 10.28 10.83 20.36
C ASP A 159 11.35 11.58 19.54
N ALA A 160 11.06 11.75 18.25
CA ALA A 160 11.93 12.51 17.36
C ALA A 160 11.91 14.00 17.76
N ALA A 161 13.09 14.55 18.05
CA ALA A 161 13.26 15.98 18.23
C ALA A 161 12.99 16.72 16.90
N PRO A 162 12.52 17.98 16.94
CA PRO A 162 12.46 18.80 15.75
C PRO A 162 13.84 18.95 15.11
N PRO A 163 13.95 18.90 13.77
CA PRO A 163 15.21 19.17 13.11
C PRO A 163 15.70 20.59 13.38
N PRO A 164 17.02 20.84 13.36
CA PRO A 164 17.55 22.19 13.43
C PRO A 164 16.98 23.04 12.29
N VAL A 165 16.65 24.30 12.58
CA VAL A 165 16.21 25.25 11.56
C VAL A 165 17.37 25.48 10.61
N ARG A 166 17.12 25.35 9.31
CA ARG A 166 18.09 25.61 8.25
C ARG A 166 17.71 26.87 7.50
N ASP A 167 18.69 27.68 7.16
CA ASP A 167 18.51 28.87 6.33
C ASP A 167 18.17 28.51 4.87
N GLN A 168 18.51 27.29 4.45
CA GLN A 168 18.21 26.75 3.14
C GLN A 168 17.24 25.57 3.27
N HIS A 169 16.06 25.72 2.69
CA HIS A 169 15.04 24.68 2.54
C HIS A 169 14.60 24.55 1.08
N ILE A 170 14.17 23.36 0.69
CA ILE A 170 13.60 23.10 -0.64
C ILE A 170 12.10 23.42 -0.61
N GLY A 171 11.69 24.46 -1.35
CA GLY A 171 10.29 24.89 -1.48
C GLY A 171 9.76 25.69 -0.28
N ASP A 172 8.54 26.22 -0.42
CA ASP A 172 7.87 27.10 0.54
C ASP A 172 6.46 26.60 0.92
N ALA A 173 6.11 25.37 0.54
CA ALA A 173 4.82 24.78 0.81
C ALA A 173 4.61 24.53 2.32
N THR A 174 3.41 24.83 2.81
CA THR A 174 2.98 24.41 4.15
C THR A 174 2.63 22.91 4.12
N VAL A 175 3.33 22.11 4.92
CA VAL A 175 3.19 20.65 4.94
C VAL A 175 2.52 20.19 6.23
N GLN A 176 1.53 19.29 6.10
CA GLN A 176 0.91 18.58 7.23
C GLN A 176 0.96 17.07 6.97
N ILE A 177 1.47 16.31 7.93
CA ILE A 177 1.47 14.84 7.87
C ILE A 177 0.09 14.32 8.27
N ALA A 178 -0.49 13.43 7.45
CA ALA A 178 -1.78 12.80 7.70
C ALA A 178 -1.66 11.27 7.66
N ARG A 179 -2.31 10.59 8.60
CA ARG A 179 -2.19 9.14 8.79
C ARG A 179 -3.53 8.43 8.71
N THR A 180 -3.44 7.11 8.51
CA THR A 180 -4.53 6.17 8.76
C THR A 180 -4.01 5.04 9.62
N TRP A 181 -4.69 4.75 10.72
CA TRP A 181 -4.36 3.62 11.59
C TRP A 181 -5.63 3.02 12.16
N SER A 182 -5.72 1.70 12.18
CA SER A 182 -6.73 0.92 12.88
C SER A 182 -6.23 0.35 14.21
N CYS A 183 -7.10 0.20 15.20
CA CYS A 183 -6.80 -0.48 16.46
C CYS A 183 -7.50 -1.85 16.55
N LYS A 184 -7.10 -2.67 17.53
CA LYS A 184 -7.72 -3.97 17.78
C LYS A 184 -9.18 -3.79 18.19
N SER A 185 -10.09 -4.53 17.54
CA SER A 185 -11.46 -4.65 18.05
C SER A 185 -11.49 -5.55 19.29
N THR A 186 -12.27 -5.15 20.30
CA THR A 186 -12.56 -5.98 21.48
C THR A 186 -13.67 -7.00 21.22
N SER A 187 -14.39 -6.89 20.10
CA SER A 187 -15.50 -7.79 19.78
C SER A 187 -15.01 -9.17 19.34
N PRO A 188 -15.52 -10.27 19.95
CA PRO A 188 -15.27 -11.63 19.48
C PRO A 188 -15.72 -11.89 18.04
N TRP A 189 -16.61 -11.05 17.50
CA TRP A 189 -17.22 -11.19 16.18
C TRP A 189 -16.60 -10.25 15.13
N ALA A 190 -15.57 -9.50 15.50
CA ALA A 190 -14.94 -8.54 14.60
C ALA A 190 -14.34 -9.22 13.37
N LYS A 191 -14.62 -8.68 12.17
CA LYS A 191 -14.04 -9.13 10.91
C LYS A 191 -12.63 -8.56 10.64
N GLY A 192 -12.07 -7.82 11.59
CA GLY A 192 -10.76 -7.21 11.48
C GLY A 192 -10.56 -6.08 12.50
N PRO A 193 -9.49 -5.30 12.35
CA PRO A 193 -9.29 -4.11 13.16
C PRO A 193 -10.34 -3.03 12.82
N ILE A 194 -10.54 -2.10 13.74
CA ILE A 194 -11.47 -0.98 13.56
C ILE A 194 -10.70 0.33 13.32
N PRO A 195 -11.23 1.26 12.52
CA PRO A 195 -10.58 2.55 12.29
C PRO A 195 -10.34 3.29 13.61
N TYR A 196 -9.16 3.90 13.76
CA TYR A 196 -8.79 4.70 14.93
C TYR A 196 -8.36 6.11 14.52
N VAL A 197 -7.36 6.21 13.64
CA VAL A 197 -6.91 7.46 13.01
C VAL A 197 -7.40 7.49 11.57
N ARG A 198 -8.06 8.59 11.17
CA ARG A 198 -8.65 8.80 9.83
C ARG A 198 -8.28 10.17 9.23
N GLU A 199 -7.15 10.74 9.66
CA GLU A 199 -6.66 12.05 9.21
C GLU A 199 -6.55 12.09 7.68
N LEU A 200 -6.02 11.03 7.08
CA LEU A 200 -5.84 10.97 5.63
C LEU A 200 -7.17 10.96 4.87
N MET A 201 -8.22 10.31 5.39
CA MET A 201 -9.56 10.37 4.80
C MET A 201 -10.15 11.79 4.87
N ALA A 202 -9.93 12.49 5.99
CA ALA A 202 -10.33 13.88 6.14
C ALA A 202 -9.57 14.80 5.17
N ALA A 203 -8.27 14.56 4.96
CA ALA A 203 -7.45 15.29 4.00
C ALA A 203 -7.94 15.08 2.55
N HIS A 204 -8.27 13.84 2.15
CA HIS A 204 -8.87 13.56 0.84
C HIS A 204 -10.15 14.38 0.63
N ARG A 205 -11.05 14.37 1.63
CA ARG A 205 -12.29 15.16 1.58
C ARG A 205 -11.99 16.65 1.45
N ALA A 206 -11.07 17.18 2.25
CA ALA A 206 -10.73 18.60 2.25
C ALA A 206 -10.18 19.07 0.89
N VAL A 207 -9.20 18.33 0.33
CA VAL A 207 -8.59 18.66 -0.96
C VAL A 207 -9.59 18.54 -2.12
N ILE A 208 -10.41 17.48 -2.14
CA ILE A 208 -11.41 17.32 -3.20
C ILE A 208 -12.43 18.47 -3.16
N LEU A 209 -12.91 18.85 -1.97
CA LEU A 209 -13.91 19.90 -1.83
C LEU A 209 -13.34 21.32 -1.94
N SER A 210 -12.01 21.50 -1.86
CA SER A 210 -11.38 22.80 -2.07
C SER A 210 -11.25 23.17 -3.55
N ALA A 211 -11.25 22.19 -4.46
CA ALA A 211 -11.10 22.42 -5.90
C ALA A 211 -12.20 23.32 -6.47
N ARG A 212 -11.81 24.28 -7.31
CA ARG A 212 -12.74 25.24 -7.96
C ARG A 212 -12.68 25.21 -9.48
N ARG A 213 -11.51 24.97 -10.08
CA ARG A 213 -11.25 25.02 -11.52
C ARG A 213 -10.71 23.68 -12.06
N LEU A 214 -9.79 23.04 -11.34
CA LEU A 214 -9.22 21.75 -11.71
C LEU A 214 -9.11 20.83 -10.50
N LEU A 215 -9.53 19.58 -10.65
CA LEU A 215 -9.17 18.49 -9.75
C LEU A 215 -8.46 17.41 -10.57
N TYR A 216 -7.16 17.24 -10.34
CA TYR A 216 -6.36 16.19 -10.92
C TYR A 216 -6.17 15.05 -9.91
N VAL A 217 -6.50 13.83 -10.30
CA VAL A 217 -6.41 12.63 -9.47
C VAL A 217 -5.55 11.61 -10.18
N GLU A 218 -4.48 11.14 -9.54
CA GLU A 218 -3.84 9.89 -9.92
C GLU A 218 -4.09 8.85 -8.84
N ALA A 219 -4.64 7.71 -9.23
CA ALA A 219 -4.93 6.66 -8.27
C ALA A 219 -4.74 5.27 -8.89
N GLN A 220 -3.99 4.42 -8.19
CA GLN A 220 -3.95 2.99 -8.50
C GLN A 220 -5.37 2.39 -8.55
N PHE A 221 -6.23 2.79 -7.61
CA PHE A 221 -7.64 2.41 -7.56
C PHE A 221 -8.51 3.62 -7.22
N PHE A 222 -9.68 3.70 -7.84
CA PHE A 222 -10.72 4.66 -7.48
C PHE A 222 -12.03 3.90 -7.19
N ARG A 223 -12.16 3.39 -5.96
CA ARG A 223 -13.20 2.43 -5.56
C ARG A 223 -14.12 2.96 -4.46
N SER A 224 -13.78 4.03 -3.74
CA SER A 224 -14.63 4.58 -2.68
C SER A 224 -15.89 5.30 -3.21
N PRO A 225 -17.09 4.88 -2.76
CA PRO A 225 -18.32 5.63 -3.02
C PRO A 225 -18.35 6.98 -2.30
N GLU A 226 -17.69 7.12 -1.15
CA GLU A 226 -17.57 8.39 -0.42
C GLU A 226 -16.72 9.40 -1.19
N ALA A 227 -15.56 8.98 -1.72
CA ALA A 227 -14.70 9.84 -2.53
C ALA A 227 -15.42 10.28 -3.81
N ALA A 228 -16.11 9.37 -4.50
CA ALA A 228 -16.98 9.72 -5.62
C ALA A 228 -18.08 10.73 -5.19
N GLY A 229 -18.64 10.57 -3.99
CA GLY A 229 -19.57 11.52 -3.38
C GLY A 229 -19.01 12.93 -3.27
N TRP A 230 -17.78 13.07 -2.77
CA TRP A 230 -17.11 14.36 -2.63
C TRP A 230 -16.78 15.00 -3.98
N VAL A 231 -16.33 14.22 -4.98
CA VAL A 231 -16.09 14.74 -6.33
C VAL A 231 -17.39 15.24 -6.96
N MET A 232 -18.49 14.49 -6.84
CA MET A 232 -19.80 14.96 -7.32
C MET A 232 -20.25 16.23 -6.59
N GLN A 233 -19.94 16.36 -5.30
CA GLN A 233 -20.22 17.57 -4.54
C GLN A 233 -19.41 18.76 -5.08
N ALA A 234 -18.09 18.61 -5.22
CA ALA A 234 -17.22 19.65 -5.77
C ALA A 234 -17.67 20.09 -7.17
N LEU A 235 -18.06 19.15 -8.04
CA LEU A 235 -18.60 19.43 -9.38
C LEU A 235 -19.92 20.22 -9.37
N ARG A 236 -20.76 20.06 -8.35
CA ARG A 236 -21.99 20.84 -8.17
C ARG A 236 -21.71 22.22 -7.60
N ASP A 237 -20.85 22.29 -6.60
CA ASP A 237 -20.54 23.51 -5.88
C ASP A 237 -19.68 24.46 -6.72
N SER A 238 -18.96 23.94 -7.73
CA SER A 238 -18.09 24.70 -8.64
C SER A 238 -18.42 24.41 -10.11
N PRO A 239 -19.20 25.27 -10.79
CA PRO A 239 -19.58 25.07 -12.20
C PRO A 239 -18.38 25.05 -13.17
N GLU A 240 -17.31 25.78 -12.85
CA GLU A 240 -16.08 25.83 -13.65
C GLU A 240 -15.15 24.63 -13.42
N LEU A 241 -15.41 23.80 -12.40
CA LEU A 241 -14.53 22.69 -12.05
C LEU A 241 -14.51 21.64 -13.17
N ARG A 242 -13.30 21.34 -13.63
CA ARG A 242 -12.98 20.18 -14.48
C ARG A 242 -12.21 19.15 -13.67
N VAL A 243 -12.47 17.88 -13.93
CA VAL A 243 -11.87 16.76 -13.21
C VAL A 243 -11.12 15.88 -14.20
N ILE A 244 -9.89 15.55 -13.87
CA ILE A 244 -9.06 14.59 -14.59
C ILE A 244 -8.74 13.45 -13.62
N ILE A 245 -9.09 12.22 -13.99
CA ILE A 245 -8.78 11.02 -13.21
C ILE A 245 -7.89 10.11 -14.03
N LEU A 246 -6.66 9.92 -13.60
CA LEU A 246 -5.70 8.95 -14.11
C LEU A 246 -5.76 7.68 -13.24
N VAL A 247 -6.19 6.56 -13.83
CA VAL A 247 -6.38 5.29 -13.11
C VAL A 247 -5.79 4.12 -13.87
N ALA A 248 -5.33 3.10 -13.14
CA ALA A 248 -4.89 1.85 -13.75
C ALA A 248 -6.04 1.15 -14.47
N ASN A 249 -5.81 0.73 -15.72
CA ASN A 249 -6.80 0.04 -16.56
C ASN A 249 -7.21 -1.33 -16.00
N ALA A 250 -6.28 -2.03 -15.34
CA ALA A 250 -6.52 -3.34 -14.72
C ALA A 250 -5.66 -3.51 -13.45
N PRO A 251 -6.11 -4.29 -12.44
CA PRO A 251 -5.27 -4.68 -11.31
C PRO A 251 -4.01 -5.41 -11.79
N GLU A 252 -2.87 -5.16 -11.15
CA GLU A 252 -1.57 -5.76 -11.47
C GLU A 252 -1.63 -7.28 -11.57
N GLU A 253 -2.29 -7.94 -10.61
CA GLU A 253 -2.38 -9.40 -10.57
C GLU A 253 -3.24 -9.98 -11.70
N VAL A 254 -4.17 -9.18 -12.24
CA VAL A 254 -5.03 -9.54 -13.37
C VAL A 254 -4.35 -9.19 -14.70
N ALA A 255 -3.61 -8.08 -14.74
CA ALA A 255 -2.94 -7.58 -15.93
C ALA A 255 -1.65 -8.34 -16.26
N PHE A 256 -0.93 -8.81 -15.24
CA PHE A 256 0.44 -9.35 -15.40
C PHE A 256 0.69 -10.68 -14.67
N GLU A 257 -0.13 -11.09 -13.70
CA GLU A 257 0.07 -12.34 -12.93
C GLU A 257 -0.96 -13.44 -13.25
N GLY A 258 -1.85 -13.23 -14.21
CA GLY A 258 -2.81 -14.23 -14.68
C GLY A 258 -3.87 -14.65 -13.64
N GLN A 259 -4.08 -13.88 -12.56
CA GLN A 259 -5.05 -14.21 -11.51
C GLN A 259 -6.48 -13.76 -11.86
N VAL A 260 -7.02 -14.28 -12.97
CA VAL A 260 -8.28 -13.79 -13.56
C VAL A 260 -9.54 -14.13 -12.73
N ASP A 261 -9.50 -15.17 -11.89
CA ASP A 261 -10.67 -15.66 -11.14
C ASP A 261 -10.59 -15.45 -9.62
N ASN A 262 -10.09 -14.29 -9.18
CA ASN A 262 -10.16 -13.90 -7.78
C ASN A 262 -11.43 -13.07 -7.50
N PRO A 263 -12.36 -13.53 -6.63
CA PRO A 263 -13.55 -12.77 -6.26
C PRO A 263 -13.25 -11.38 -5.69
N ALA A 264 -12.10 -11.18 -5.04
CA ALA A 264 -11.70 -9.89 -4.50
C ALA A 264 -11.37 -8.88 -5.62
N HIS A 265 -10.66 -9.32 -6.68
CA HIS A 265 -10.38 -8.46 -7.83
C HIS A 265 -11.66 -8.09 -8.57
N ARG A 266 -12.55 -9.06 -8.83
CA ARG A 266 -13.86 -8.81 -9.45
C ARG A 266 -14.70 -7.82 -8.65
N HIS A 267 -14.72 -7.94 -7.33
CA HIS A 267 -15.42 -6.99 -6.48
C HIS A 267 -14.79 -5.60 -6.54
N GLY A 268 -13.45 -5.50 -6.56
CA GLY A 268 -12.73 -4.24 -6.74
C GLY A 268 -13.04 -3.55 -8.07
N GLU A 269 -13.06 -4.29 -9.18
CA GLU A 269 -13.44 -3.78 -10.51
C GLU A 269 -14.90 -3.28 -10.55
N TYR A 270 -15.81 -4.02 -9.91
CA TYR A 270 -17.20 -3.61 -9.75
C TYR A 270 -17.32 -2.28 -9.01
N LEU A 271 -16.59 -2.11 -7.90
CA LEU A 271 -16.60 -0.86 -7.13
C LEU A 271 -16.04 0.31 -7.95
N GLN A 272 -14.95 0.08 -8.70
CA GLN A 272 -14.36 1.12 -9.56
C GLN A 272 -15.31 1.55 -10.68
N THR A 273 -15.89 0.58 -11.38
CA THR A 273 -16.89 0.84 -12.44
C THR A 273 -18.09 1.59 -11.88
N ARG A 274 -18.56 1.22 -10.68
CA ARG A 274 -19.67 1.88 -10.02
C ARG A 274 -19.34 3.30 -9.59
N ALA A 275 -18.15 3.55 -9.04
CA ALA A 275 -17.71 4.87 -8.61
C ALA A 275 -17.56 5.81 -9.81
N LEU A 276 -16.76 5.42 -10.81
CA LEU A 276 -16.53 6.21 -12.02
C LEU A 276 -17.81 6.40 -12.83
N GLY A 277 -18.65 5.36 -12.95
CA GLY A 277 -19.92 5.44 -13.65
C GLY A 277 -20.91 6.44 -13.04
N ARG A 278 -20.85 6.69 -11.72
CA ARG A 278 -21.63 7.76 -11.09
C ARG A 278 -21.08 9.14 -11.43
N LEU A 279 -19.76 9.30 -11.46
CA LEU A 279 -19.11 10.57 -11.81
C LEU A 279 -19.40 10.95 -13.27
N ILE A 280 -19.22 10.02 -14.20
CA ILE A 280 -19.46 10.25 -15.64
C ILE A 280 -20.89 10.74 -15.89
N LYS A 281 -21.88 10.17 -15.18
CA LYS A 281 -23.29 10.58 -15.31
C LYS A 281 -23.58 12.01 -14.84
N VAL A 282 -22.79 12.53 -13.89
CA VAL A 282 -23.04 13.83 -13.24
C VAL A 282 -22.13 14.93 -13.78
N ALA A 283 -20.96 14.58 -14.31
CA ALA A 283 -19.93 15.55 -14.67
C ALA A 283 -20.24 16.37 -15.94
N ASP A 284 -21.20 15.94 -16.76
CA ASP A 284 -21.68 16.69 -17.94
C ASP A 284 -20.53 17.23 -18.83
N GLY A 285 -19.65 16.33 -19.27
CA GLY A 285 -18.47 16.69 -20.08
C GLY A 285 -17.30 17.33 -19.32
N ARG A 286 -17.42 17.56 -18.01
CA ARG A 286 -16.34 18.14 -17.17
C ARG A 286 -15.45 17.10 -16.49
N LEU A 287 -15.61 15.81 -16.81
CA LEU A 287 -14.76 14.73 -16.31
C LEU A 287 -14.07 14.04 -17.49
N ALA A 288 -12.76 13.88 -17.37
CA ALA A 288 -11.98 13.01 -18.24
C ALA A 288 -11.30 11.92 -17.42
N VAL A 289 -11.36 10.68 -17.90
CA VAL A 289 -10.72 9.51 -17.28
C VAL A 289 -9.68 8.97 -18.24
N PHE A 290 -8.44 8.82 -17.77
CA PHE A 290 -7.31 8.36 -18.55
C PHE A 290 -6.62 7.18 -17.89
N SER A 291 -5.84 6.44 -18.68
CA SER A 291 -4.82 5.48 -18.23
C SER A 291 -3.54 5.77 -18.98
N LEU A 292 -2.40 5.32 -18.45
CA LEU A 292 -1.11 5.47 -19.11
C LEU A 292 -0.79 4.27 -19.99
N ALA A 293 -0.19 4.55 -21.14
CA ALA A 293 0.35 3.57 -22.06
C ALA A 293 1.71 4.07 -22.59
N LYS A 294 2.57 3.12 -22.93
CA LYS A 294 3.89 3.38 -23.50
C LYS A 294 3.73 4.13 -24.82
N GLN A 295 4.70 5.02 -25.10
CA GLN A 295 4.75 5.69 -26.40
C GLN A 295 5.14 4.73 -27.53
N GLU A 296 5.96 3.72 -27.22
CA GLU A 296 6.39 2.69 -28.15
C GLU A 296 5.33 1.60 -28.32
N ARG A 297 5.22 1.06 -29.54
CA ARG A 297 4.42 -0.15 -29.77
C ARG A 297 4.99 -1.34 -28.99
N VAL A 298 4.12 -2.28 -28.68
CA VAL A 298 4.50 -3.55 -28.02
C VAL A 298 5.60 -4.24 -28.83
N ARG A 299 6.70 -4.60 -28.17
CA ARG A 299 7.81 -5.34 -28.79
C ARG A 299 7.42 -6.81 -28.93
N THR A 300 8.05 -7.56 -29.83
CA THR A 300 7.80 -9.01 -29.98
C THR A 300 8.00 -9.79 -28.67
N SER A 301 8.93 -9.35 -27.82
CA SER A 301 9.17 -9.89 -26.47
C SER A 301 8.03 -9.64 -25.47
N GLU A 302 7.05 -8.82 -25.85
CA GLU A 302 5.89 -8.42 -25.06
C GLU A 302 4.57 -8.90 -25.72
N ALA A 303 4.64 -9.66 -26.82
CA ALA A 303 3.46 -10.13 -27.56
C ALA A 303 2.48 -10.93 -26.67
N GLN A 304 2.98 -11.64 -25.66
CA GLN A 304 2.15 -12.34 -24.67
C GLN A 304 1.23 -11.39 -23.86
N PHE A 305 1.58 -10.10 -23.77
CA PHE A 305 0.78 -9.07 -23.10
C PHE A 305 -0.20 -8.38 -24.05
N GLU A 306 -0.17 -8.68 -25.36
CA GLU A 306 -1.23 -8.28 -26.30
C GLU A 306 -2.50 -9.13 -26.09
N GLU A 307 -2.31 -10.42 -25.77
CA GLU A 307 -3.42 -11.33 -25.44
C GLU A 307 -3.96 -11.13 -24.01
N GLN A 308 -3.18 -10.50 -23.13
CA GLN A 308 -3.56 -10.17 -21.75
C GLN A 308 -3.99 -8.69 -21.64
N ARG A 309 -4.63 -8.30 -20.53
CA ARG A 309 -5.01 -6.88 -20.27
C ARG A 309 -3.80 -5.94 -20.03
N GLY A 310 -2.61 -6.31 -20.49
CA GLY A 310 -1.35 -5.59 -20.32
C GLY A 310 -1.01 -4.62 -21.45
N SER A 311 -1.86 -4.51 -22.48
CA SER A 311 -1.72 -3.56 -23.59
C SER A 311 -3.02 -2.78 -23.85
N ALA A 312 -2.90 -1.60 -24.45
CA ALA A 312 -4.01 -0.82 -24.98
C ALA A 312 -3.60 -0.18 -26.30
N TYR A 313 -4.44 -0.34 -27.33
CA TYR A 313 -4.22 0.26 -28.66
C TYR A 313 -2.84 -0.05 -29.28
N GLY A 314 -2.30 -1.26 -29.04
CA GLY A 314 -1.01 -1.70 -29.57
C GLY A 314 0.22 -1.13 -28.83
N ALA A 315 0.01 -0.51 -27.67
CA ALA A 315 1.06 -0.09 -26.75
C ALA A 315 0.93 -0.81 -25.39
N GLY A 316 2.07 -1.13 -24.76
CA GLY A 316 2.06 -1.72 -23.42
C GLY A 316 1.53 -0.72 -22.39
N LEU A 317 0.73 -1.18 -21.43
CA LEU A 317 0.23 -0.33 -20.36
C LEU A 317 1.33 0.03 -19.37
N ILE A 318 1.22 1.21 -18.77
CA ILE A 318 2.08 1.65 -17.68
C ILE A 318 1.32 1.47 -16.37
N HIS A 319 1.93 0.79 -15.40
CA HIS A 319 1.28 0.53 -14.12
C HIS A 319 1.23 1.80 -13.27
N ILE A 320 0.04 2.39 -13.13
CA ILE A 320 -0.18 3.54 -12.25
C ILE A 320 -0.29 3.05 -10.81
N HIS A 321 0.71 3.38 -9.99
CA HIS A 321 0.72 3.12 -8.56
C HIS A 321 0.66 4.40 -7.71
N SER A 322 0.65 5.59 -8.32
CA SER A 322 0.50 6.85 -7.59
C SER A 322 -0.83 6.93 -6.82
N LYS A 323 -0.79 7.70 -5.73
CA LYS A 323 -1.98 8.13 -4.96
C LYS A 323 -1.84 9.63 -4.69
N LEU A 324 -2.25 10.43 -5.68
CA LEU A 324 -2.08 11.87 -5.75
C LEU A 324 -3.41 12.57 -6.01
N LEU A 325 -3.66 13.66 -5.29
CA LEU A 325 -4.70 14.63 -5.60
C LEU A 325 -4.06 16.01 -5.72
N ILE A 326 -4.42 16.76 -6.75
CA ILE A 326 -4.10 18.17 -6.90
C ILE A 326 -5.40 18.93 -7.13
N ALA A 327 -5.68 19.91 -6.27
CA ALA A 327 -6.81 20.80 -6.39
C ALA A 327 -6.30 22.19 -6.81
N ASP A 328 -6.72 22.61 -7.99
CA ASP A 328 -6.27 23.80 -8.69
C ASP A 328 -4.73 23.80 -8.79
N ASP A 329 -4.09 24.92 -8.47
CA ASP A 329 -2.63 25.00 -8.28
C ASP A 329 -2.29 25.37 -6.83
N ALA A 330 -3.17 25.01 -5.89
CA ALA A 330 -3.15 25.52 -4.51
C ALA A 330 -3.00 24.45 -3.43
N ALA A 331 -3.49 23.23 -3.66
CA ALA A 331 -3.42 22.15 -2.68
C ALA A 331 -3.06 20.80 -3.32
N CYS A 332 -2.23 20.04 -2.63
CA CYS A 332 -1.78 18.72 -3.05
C CYS A 332 -1.90 17.73 -1.89
N LEU A 333 -2.40 16.53 -2.16
CA LEU A 333 -2.32 15.38 -1.27
C LEU A 333 -1.59 14.24 -1.96
N LEU A 334 -0.40 13.93 -1.47
CA LEU A 334 0.38 12.74 -1.84
C LEU A 334 0.31 11.73 -0.70
N SER A 335 0.04 10.47 -1.00
CA SER A 335 -0.05 9.44 0.04
C SER A 335 0.29 8.02 -0.45
N SER A 336 0.27 7.07 0.48
CA SER A 336 0.33 5.63 0.18
C SER A 336 -1.05 4.95 0.18
N ALA A 337 -2.14 5.71 0.38
CA ALA A 337 -3.49 5.18 0.54
C ALA A 337 -4.28 5.27 -0.77
N ASN A 338 -4.83 4.13 -1.19
CA ASN A 338 -5.70 4.04 -2.35
C ASN A 338 -7.09 4.63 -2.07
N ILE A 339 -7.76 5.12 -3.12
CA ILE A 339 -9.08 5.75 -3.07
C ILE A 339 -10.19 4.72 -3.22
#